data_AF-W3V6H8-F1
#
_entry.id   AF-W3V6H8-F1
#
_cell.length_a   1.000
_cell.length_b   1.000
_cell.length_c   1.000
_cell.angle_alpha   90.00
_cell.angle_beta   90.00
_cell.angle_gamma   90.00
#
_symmetry.space_group_name_H-M   'P 1'
#
loop_
_entity.id
_entity.type
_entity.pdbx_description
1 polymer ?
#
loop_
_entity_poly.entity_id
_entity_poly.type
_entity_poly.pdbx_seq_one_letter_code
_entity_poly.pdbx_strand_id
1 'polypeptide(L)' 'MSKKLFSKEWFKALFFIWFKDLLWSTIPVIVILVWSMMAVVFFPDIWGWLALFGVVVFICLFVFSYISEKRINDKRKS' A
#
# COMPACT_ATOMS: atom_id res chain seq x y z
N MET A 1 -40.93 -9.70 -14.05
CA MET A 1 -39.82 -10.12 -13.16
C MET A 1 -38.50 -9.95 -13.91
N SER A 2 -37.84 -8.80 -13.79
CA SER A 2 -36.45 -8.64 -14.26
C SER A 2 -35.78 -7.53 -13.45
N LYS A 3 -34.98 -7.96 -12.47
CA LYS A 3 -34.17 -7.11 -11.59
C LYS A 3 -33.03 -6.52 -12.41
N LYS A 4 -33.30 -5.45 -13.17
CA LYS A 4 -32.35 -4.91 -14.18
C LYS A 4 -31.57 -3.66 -13.72
N LEU A 5 -31.66 -3.24 -12.46
CA LEU A 5 -31.22 -1.89 -12.07
C LEU A 5 -30.26 -1.81 -10.88
N PHE A 6 -29.52 -2.87 -10.54
CA PHE A 6 -28.21 -2.64 -9.92
C PHE A 6 -27.27 -2.24 -11.07
N SER A 7 -27.33 -0.94 -11.42
CA SER A 7 -26.57 -0.36 -12.53
C SER A 7 -25.11 -0.78 -12.41
N LYS A 8 -24.58 -1.37 -13.49
CA LYS A 8 -23.17 -1.76 -13.59
C LYS A 8 -22.24 -0.63 -13.14
N GLU A 9 -22.65 0.62 -13.35
CA GLU A 9 -21.90 1.82 -12.97
C GLU A 9 -21.80 2.02 -11.46
N TRP A 10 -22.87 1.76 -10.70
CA TRP A 10 -22.86 1.88 -9.24
C TRP A 10 -21.95 0.82 -8.60
N PHE A 11 -22.03 -0.43 -9.08
CA PHE A 11 -21.11 -1.48 -8.64
C PHE A 11 -19.68 -1.17 -9.05
N LYS A 12 -19.45 -0.64 -10.25
CA LYS A 12 -18.11 -0.25 -10.73
C LYS A 12 -17.53 0.88 -9.88
N ALA A 13 -18.32 1.88 -9.50
CA ALA A 13 -17.87 2.97 -8.64
C ALA A 13 -17.52 2.49 -7.22
N LEU A 14 -18.40 1.68 -6.60
CA LEU A 14 -18.14 1.10 -5.28
C LEU A 14 -16.95 0.15 -5.29
N PHE A 15 -16.84 -0.69 -6.31
CA PHE A 15 -15.69 -1.57 -6.48
C PHE A 15 -14.41 -0.78 -6.71
N PHE A 16 -14.44 0.31 -7.48
CA PHE A 16 -13.26 1.14 -7.70
C PHE A 16 -12.80 1.85 -6.42
N ILE A 17 -13.73 2.37 -5.60
CA ILE A 17 -13.40 2.97 -4.31
C ILE A 17 -12.81 1.91 -3.38
N TRP A 18 -13.47 0.75 -3.26
CA TRP A 18 -13.00 -0.35 -2.43
C TRP A 18 -11.65 -0.89 -2.90
N PHE A 19 -11.45 -1.05 -4.20
CA PHE A 19 -10.20 -1.49 -4.80
C PHE A 19 -9.10 -0.43 -4.64
N LYS A 20 -9.43 0.88 -4.69
CA LYS A 20 -8.45 1.93 -4.44
C LYS A 20 -7.99 1.96 -2.99
N ASP A 21 -8.90 1.72 -2.05
CA ASP A 21 -8.59 1.58 -0.62
C ASP A 21 -7.77 0.31 -0.34
N LEU A 22 -8.17 -0.81 -0.95
CA LEU A 22 -7.45 -2.07 -0.86
C LEU A 22 -6.06 -1.94 -1.47
N LEU A 23 -5.93 -1.31 -2.63
CA LEU A 23 -4.65 -0.99 -3.26
C LEU A 23 -3.83 -0.07 -2.37
N TRP A 24 -4.39 0.98 -1.77
CA TRP A 24 -3.65 1.82 -0.83
C TRP A 24 -3.08 1.04 0.36
N SER A 25 -3.82 0.05 0.86
CA SER A 25 -3.34 -0.87 1.90
C SER A 25 -2.38 -1.94 1.38
N THR A 26 -2.44 -2.29 0.08
CA THR A 26 -1.69 -3.41 -0.53
C THR A 26 -0.43 -2.96 -1.27
N ILE A 27 -0.37 -1.71 -1.76
CA ILE A 27 0.81 -1.06 -2.34
C ILE A 27 2.07 -1.25 -1.48
N PRO A 28 2.05 -1.00 -0.16
CA PRO A 28 3.21 -1.28 0.69
C PRO A 28 3.71 -2.73 0.57
N VAL A 29 2.78 -3.68 0.59
CA VAL A 29 3.08 -5.12 0.50
C VAL A 29 3.63 -5.49 -0.88
N ILE A 30 3.04 -4.95 -1.95
CA ILE A 30 3.49 -5.18 -3.33
C ILE A 30 4.89 -4.62 -3.55
N VAL A 31 5.18 -3.42 -3.03
CA VAL A 31 6.51 -2.81 -3.13
C VAL A 31 7.57 -3.65 -2.43
N ILE A 32 7.27 -4.16 -1.23
CA ILE A 32 8.19 -5.05 -0.49
C ILE A 32 8.39 -6.38 -1.25
N LEU A 33 7.33 -6.95 -1.82
CA LEU A 33 7.41 -8.19 -2.59
C LEU A 33 8.26 -8.04 -3.85
N VAL A 34 8.04 -6.98 -4.62
CA VAL A 34 8.81 -6.68 -5.84
C VAL A 34 10.27 -6.40 -5.49
N TRP A 35 10.52 -5.64 -4.42
CA TRP A 35 11.88 -5.37 -3.94
C TRP A 35 12.59 -6.65 -3.52
N SER A 36 11.90 -7.52 -2.76
CA SER A 36 12.45 -8.80 -2.35
C SER A 36 12.77 -9.69 -3.54
N MET A 37 11.87 -9.79 -4.53
CA MET A 37 12.13 -10.56 -5.77
C MET A 37 13.31 -10.00 -6.56
N MET A 38 13.44 -8.67 -6.70
CA MET A 38 14.61 -8.07 -7.36
C MET A 38 15.89 -8.39 -6.60
N ALA A 39 15.88 -8.31 -5.26
CA ALA A 39 17.05 -8.62 -4.45
C ALA A 39 17.49 -10.10 -4.58
N VAL A 40 16.55 -11.05 -4.68
CA VAL A 40 16.85 -12.48 -4.96
C VAL A 40 17.57 -12.63 -6.29
N VAL A 41 17.03 -11.99 -7.34
CA VAL A 41 17.48 -12.22 -8.72
C VAL A 41 18.83 -11.56 -9.00
N PHE A 42 19.06 -10.36 -8.46
CA PHE A 42 20.28 -9.59 -8.73
C PHE A 42 21.42 -9.93 -7.75
N PHE A 43 21.11 -10.27 -6.49
CA PHE A 43 22.12 -10.50 -5.44
C PHE A 43 21.77 -11.70 -4.56
N PRO A 44 21.77 -12.93 -5.10
CA PRO A 44 21.36 -14.12 -4.36
C PRO A 44 22.18 -14.38 -3.09
N ASP A 45 23.49 -14.09 -3.09
CA ASP A 45 24.36 -14.27 -1.92
C ASP A 45 24.09 -13.29 -0.77
N ILE A 46 23.58 -12.10 -1.07
CA ILE A 46 23.40 -11.00 -0.08
C ILE A 46 21.92 -10.63 0.09
N TRP A 47 21.03 -11.41 -0.54
CA TRP A 47 19.60 -11.12 -0.63
C TRP A 47 18.95 -10.91 0.75
N GLY A 48 19.31 -11.74 1.74
CA GLY A 48 18.75 -11.62 3.09
C GLY A 48 19.03 -10.26 3.75
N TRP A 49 20.24 -9.72 3.57
CA TRP A 49 20.62 -8.41 4.10
C TRP A 49 19.98 -7.26 3.33
N LEU A 50 19.88 -7.38 2.01
CA LEU A 50 19.20 -6.40 1.15
C LEU A 50 17.69 -6.33 1.39
N ALA A 51 17.05 -7.47 1.65
CA ALA A 51 15.65 -7.56 2.03
C ALA A 51 15.42 -6.90 3.40
N LEU A 52 16.28 -7.17 4.38
CA LEU A 52 16.25 -6.51 5.69
C LEU A 52 16.37 -4.99 5.58
N PHE A 53 17.30 -4.50 4.76
CA PHE A 53 17.45 -3.06 4.52
C PHE A 53 16.19 -2.44 3.91
N GLY A 54 15.58 -3.12 2.93
CA GLY A 54 14.31 -2.69 2.34
C GLY A 54 13.18 -2.61 3.37
N VAL A 55 13.07 -3.59 4.27
CA VAL A 55 12.06 -3.59 5.35
C VAL A 55 12.29 -2.45 6.35
N VAL A 56 13.54 -2.19 6.74
CA VAL A 56 13.87 -1.09 7.67
C VAL A 56 13.49 0.26 7.06
N VAL A 57 13.85 0.50 5.79
CA VAL A 57 13.46 1.73 5.07
C VAL A 57 11.94 1.85 5.00
N PHE A 58 11.24 0.74 4.76
CA PHE A 58 9.78 0.71 4.72
C PHE A 58 9.14 1.12 6.05
N ILE A 59 9.63 0.55 7.17
CA ILE A 59 9.16 0.89 8.51
C ILE A 59 9.44 2.36 8.82
N CYS A 60 10.62 2.87 8.47
CA CYS A 60 10.96 4.28 8.66
C CYS A 60 10.00 5.20 7.91
N LEU A 61 9.72 4.92 6.62
CA LEU A 61 8.77 5.70 5.83
C LEU A 61 7.35 5.61 6.40
N PHE A 62 6.93 4.43 6.83
CA PHE A 62 5.60 4.22 7.43
C PHE A 62 5.44 5.01 8.73
N VAL A 63 6.42 4.94 9.63
CA VAL A 63 6.45 5.71 10.88
C VAL A 63 6.48 7.21 10.58
N PHE A 64 7.27 7.65 9.60
CA PHE A 64 7.36 9.06 9.22
C PHE A 64 6.03 9.58 8.64
N SER A 65 5.35 8.75 7.84
CA SER A 65 4.04 9.06 7.29
C SER A 65 2.98 9.13 8.39
N TYR A 66 2.99 8.19 9.34
CA TYR A 66 2.08 8.19 10.49
C TYR A 66 2.30 9.42 11.40
N ILE A 67 3.56 9.78 11.69
CA ILE A 67 3.89 10.98 12.46
C ILE A 67 3.46 12.24 11.70
N SER A 68 3.67 12.30 10.38
CA SER A 68 3.24 13.42 9.55
C SER A 68 1.71 13.57 9.55
N GLU A 69 0.99 12.47 9.42
CA GLU A 69 -0.48 12.47 9.46
C GLU A 69 -1.00 12.93 10.83
N LYS A 70 -0.37 12.45 11.92
CA LYS A 70 -0.68 12.91 13.28
C LYS A 70 -0.44 14.42 13.44
N ARG A 71 0.68 14.95 12.91
CA ARG A 71 0.98 16.40 12.93
C ARG A 71 -0.01 17.23 12.11
N ILE A 72 -0.45 16.73 10.96
CA ILE A 72 -1.44 17.40 10.11
C ILE A 72 -2.81 17.45 10.80
N ASN A 73 -3.20 16.37 11.47
CA ASN A 73 -4.47 16.30 12.20
C ASN A 73 -4.48 17.22 13.44
N ASP A 74 -3.33 17.34 14.13
CA ASP A 74 -3.16 18.25 15.27
C ASP A 74 -3.32 19.73 14.84
N LYS A 75 -2.71 20.13 13.72
CA LYS A 75 -2.87 21.49 13.16
C LYS A 75 -4.29 21.81 12.68
N ARG A 76 -5.11 20.80 12.37
CA ARG A 76 -6.49 21.01 11.89
C ARG A 76 -7.49 21.21 13.04
N LYS A 77 -7.06 21.00 14.28
CA LYS A 77 -7.88 21.09 15.50
C LYS A 77 -7.60 22.35 16.33
N SER A 78 -6.56 23.10 15.98
CA SER A 78 -6.21 24.43 16.52
C SER A 78 -6.72 25.53 15.60
#